data_AF-A0A923WD20-F1
#
_entry.id   AF-A0A923WD20-F1
#
_cell.length_a   1.000
_cell.length_b   1.000
_cell.length_c   1.000
_cell.angle_alpha   90.00
_cell.angle_beta   90.00
_cell.angle_gamma   90.00
#
_symmetry.space_group_name_H-M   'P 1'
#
loop_
_entity.id
_entity.type
_entity.pdbx_description
1 polymer ?
#
loop_
_entity_poly.entity_id
_entity_poly.type
_entity_poly.pdbx_seq_one_letter_code
_entity_poly.pdbx_strand_id
1 'polypeptide(L)'
;MGTPAAPSLSAQLTSARAARQLTRAQERRYERVLSRVKSEETRRAAAGQKVEAIELILAIFLPPIGVLVHEKGQLTSHFWISLLLTFLFFIPGMIYSILVVTDTI
;
A
#
# COMPACT_ATOMS: atom_id res chain seq x y z
N MET A 1 -65.66 12.11 8.75
CA MET A 1 -64.26 12.33 8.31
C MET A 1 -63.57 13.12 9.41
N GLY A 2 -62.91 12.43 10.36
CA GLY A 2 -62.29 13.07 11.51
C GLY A 2 -60.94 13.66 11.14
N THR A 3 -60.78 14.97 11.27
CA THR A 3 -59.50 15.65 11.12
C THR A 3 -58.54 15.19 12.23
N PRO A 4 -57.27 14.82 11.90
CA PRO A 4 -56.30 14.46 12.93
C PRO A 4 -56.04 15.69 13.83
N ALA A 5 -56.25 15.53 15.13
CA ALA A 5 -55.94 16.54 16.11
C ALA A 5 -54.43 16.86 16.05
N ALA A 6 -54.09 18.13 15.85
CA ALA A 6 -52.71 18.57 15.81
C ALA A 6 -52.00 18.16 17.11
N PRO A 7 -50.80 17.55 17.04
CA PRO A 7 -50.09 17.06 18.23
C PRO A 7 -49.82 18.19 19.21
N SER A 8 -49.99 17.92 20.51
CA SER A 8 -49.82 18.92 21.57
C SER A 8 -48.41 19.54 21.55
N LEU A 9 -48.30 20.81 21.92
CA LEU A 9 -47.03 21.58 21.91
C LEU A 9 -45.91 20.85 22.68
N SER A 10 -46.24 20.18 23.78
CA SER A 10 -45.31 19.37 24.56
C SER A 10 -44.80 18.13 23.82
N ALA A 11 -45.65 17.47 23.02
CA ALA A 11 -45.25 16.35 22.16
C ALA A 11 -44.31 16.81 21.04
N GLN A 12 -44.59 17.96 20.41
CA GLN A 12 -43.73 18.55 19.37
C GLN A 12 -42.37 18.99 19.90
N LEU A 13 -42.32 19.58 21.11
CA LEU A 13 -41.06 19.96 21.76
C LEU A 13 -40.22 18.74 22.17
N THR A 14 -40.86 17.63 22.52
CA THR A 14 -40.19 16.39 22.92
C THR A 14 -39.57 15.68 21.72
N SER A 15 -40.29 15.57 20.59
CA SER A 15 -39.77 15.00 19.34
C SER A 15 -38.66 15.87 18.73
N ALA A 16 -38.80 17.21 18.78
CA ALA A 16 -37.76 18.14 18.32
C ALA A 16 -36.47 18.05 19.16
N ARG A 17 -36.57 17.84 20.48
CA ARG A 17 -35.40 17.61 21.36
C ARG A 17 -34.77 16.24 21.10
N ALA A 18 -35.57 15.19 20.87
CA ALA A 18 -35.08 13.85 20.54
C ALA A 18 -34.31 13.84 19.20
N ALA A 19 -34.80 14.55 18.19
CA ALA A 19 -34.14 14.69 16.89
C ALA A 19 -32.74 15.34 16.99
N ARG A 20 -32.59 16.34 17.87
CA ARG A 20 -31.30 16.99 18.16
C ARG A 20 -30.33 16.11 18.97
N GLN A 21 -30.86 15.20 19.79
CA GLN A 21 -30.03 14.25 20.55
C GLN A 21 -29.50 13.12 19.65
N LEU A 22 -30.32 12.66 18.70
CA LEU A 22 -29.90 11.66 17.71
C LEU A 22 -28.72 12.17 16.88
N THR A 23 -28.71 13.45 16.49
CA THR A 23 -27.60 14.06 15.74
C THR A 23 -26.28 14.02 16.51
N ARG A 24 -26.29 14.47 17.78
CA ARG A 24 -25.08 14.45 18.63
C ARG A 24 -24.58 13.03 18.95
N ALA A 25 -25.49 12.07 19.04
CA ALA A 25 -25.14 10.66 19.26
C ALA A 25 -24.62 9.99 17.97
N GLN A 26 -25.16 10.36 16.80
CA GLN A 26 -24.70 9.91 15.49
C GLN A 26 -23.31 10.46 15.16
N GLU A 27 -23.05 11.74 15.40
CA GLU A 27 -21.76 12.39 15.14
C GLU A 27 -20.62 11.66 15.86
N ARG A 28 -20.80 11.31 17.14
CA ARG A 28 -19.80 10.53 17.89
C ARG A 28 -19.57 9.11 17.34
N ARG A 29 -20.60 8.51 16.72
CA ARG A 29 -20.45 7.22 16.04
C ARG A 29 -19.68 7.41 14.73
N TYR A 30 -20.01 8.44 13.97
CA TYR A 30 -19.34 8.78 12.73
C TYR A 30 -17.87 9.13 12.95
N GLU A 31 -17.55 9.94 13.96
CA GLU A 31 -16.16 10.27 14.35
C GLU A 31 -15.37 9.03 14.77
N ARG A 32 -15.98 8.09 15.50
CA ARG A 32 -15.33 6.83 15.87
C ARG A 32 -15.09 5.90 14.68
N VAL A 33 -15.97 5.93 13.68
CA VAL A 33 -15.78 5.14 12.45
C VAL A 33 -14.72 5.80 11.58
N LEU A 34 -14.78 7.12 11.38
CA LEU A 34 -13.78 7.89 10.65
C LEU A 34 -12.39 7.76 11.28
N SER A 35 -12.28 7.80 12.61
CA SER A 35 -10.98 7.66 13.29
C SER A 35 -10.40 6.26 13.11
N ARG A 36 -11.23 5.22 13.09
CA ARG A 36 -10.81 3.85 12.77
C ARG A 36 -10.35 3.71 11.32
N VAL A 37 -11.10 4.26 10.38
CA VAL A 37 -10.72 4.26 8.95
C VAL A 37 -9.41 5.01 8.76
N LYS A 38 -9.27 6.21 9.34
CA LYS A 38 -8.05 7.02 9.25
C LYS A 38 -6.84 6.33 9.90
N SER A 39 -7.03 5.63 11.03
CA SER A 39 -5.95 4.86 11.67
C SER A 39 -5.54 3.64 10.85
N GLU A 40 -6.50 2.99 10.18
CA GLU A 40 -6.21 1.89 9.26
C GLU A 40 -5.47 2.41 8.01
N GLU A 41 -5.86 3.57 7.49
CA GLU A 41 -5.15 4.24 6.40
C GLU A 41 -3.73 4.63 6.77
N THR A 42 -3.50 5.29 7.92
CA THR A 42 -2.14 5.63 8.36
C THR A 42 -1.31 4.39 8.68
N ARG A 43 -1.90 3.33 9.21
CA ARG A 43 -1.21 2.07 9.47
C ARG A 43 -0.83 1.34 8.18
N ARG A 44 -1.69 1.37 7.15
CA ARG A 44 -1.41 0.84 5.81
C ARG A 44 -0.34 1.66 5.09
N ALA A 45 -0.38 2.98 5.20
CA ALA A 45 0.64 3.86 4.64
C ALA A 45 2.00 3.68 5.34
N ALA A 46 2.01 3.49 6.66
CA ALA A 46 3.22 3.21 7.44
C ALA A 46 3.78 1.79 7.20
N ALA A 47 2.93 0.84 6.81
CA ALA A 47 3.33 -0.50 6.39
C ALA A 47 3.83 -0.55 4.94
N GLY A 48 3.85 0.58 4.22
CA GLY A 48 4.45 0.69 2.90
C GLY A 48 5.89 0.20 2.95
N GLN A 49 6.18 -0.84 2.15
CA GLN A 49 7.51 -1.43 2.07
C GLN A 49 8.51 -0.35 1.63
N LYS A 50 9.45 -0.03 2.52
CA LYS A 50 10.52 0.91 2.20
C LYS A 50 11.50 0.20 1.28
N VAL A 51 11.54 0.59 0.01
CA VAL A 51 12.65 0.23 -0.88
C VAL A 51 13.76 1.24 -0.60
N GLU A 52 14.87 0.76 -0.05
CA GLU A 52 16.03 1.63 0.18
C GLU A 52 16.68 1.99 -1.16
N ALA A 53 17.18 3.22 -1.29
CA ALA A 53 17.86 3.65 -2.52
C ALA A 53 19.04 2.73 -2.89
N ILE A 54 19.68 2.15 -1.87
CA ILE A 54 20.76 1.17 -2.03
C ILE A 54 20.25 -0.11 -2.70
N GLU A 55 19.09 -0.65 -2.29
CA GLU A 55 18.47 -1.82 -2.93
C GLU A 55 18.20 -1.57 -4.42
N LEU A 56 17.72 -0.37 -4.75
CA LEU A 56 17.44 0.01 -6.13
C LEU A 56 18.71 0.11 -6.98
N ILE A 57 19.78 0.72 -6.45
CA ILE A 57 21.07 0.82 -7.15
C ILE A 57 21.64 -0.58 -7.37
N LEU A 58 21.61 -1.44 -6.35
CA LEU A 58 22.07 -2.83 -6.47
C LEU A 58 21.22 -3.62 -7.48
N ALA A 59 19.89 -3.42 -7.50
CA ALA A 59 19.02 -4.10 -8.46
C ALA A 59 19.30 -3.72 -9.93
N ILE A 60 19.86 -2.53 -10.18
CA ILE A 60 20.23 -2.07 -11.53
C ILE A 60 21.59 -2.64 -11.97
N PHE A 61 22.62 -2.52 -11.12
CA PHE A 61 23.98 -2.96 -11.46
C PHE A 61 24.19 -4.47 -11.31
N LEU A 62 23.53 -5.07 -10.32
CA LEU A 62 23.66 -6.49 -10.00
C LEU A 62 22.30 -7.04 -9.55
N PRO A 63 21.37 -7.24 -10.51
CA PRO A 63 19.98 -7.63 -10.26
C PRO A 63 19.79 -8.73 -9.20
N PRO A 64 20.54 -9.86 -9.22
CA PRO A 64 20.35 -10.91 -8.22
C PRO A 64 20.68 -10.49 -6.79
N ILE A 65 21.63 -9.57 -6.57
CA ILE A 65 21.95 -9.09 -5.22
C ILE A 65 20.89 -8.08 -4.75
N GLY A 66 20.41 -7.20 -5.64
CA GLY A 66 19.31 -6.29 -5.31
C GLY A 66 18.05 -7.03 -4.86
N VAL A 67 17.67 -8.08 -5.59
CA VAL A 67 16.53 -8.94 -5.21
C VAL A 67 16.82 -9.70 -3.91
N LEU A 68 18.03 -10.22 -3.72
CA LEU A 68 18.41 -10.94 -2.50
C LEU A 68 18.29 -10.05 -1.25
N VAL A 69 18.72 -8.79 -1.32
CA VAL A 69 18.60 -7.84 -0.20
C VAL A 69 17.13 -7.48 0.05
N HIS A 70 16.38 -7.19 -1.00
CA HIS A 70 14.96 -6.86 -0.93
C HIS A 70 14.11 -7.98 -0.32
N GLU A 71 14.44 -9.23 -0.64
CA GLU A 71 13.78 -10.44 -0.13
C GLU A 71 14.36 -10.93 1.21
N LYS A 72 15.16 -10.10 1.90
CA LYS A 72 15.76 -10.39 3.21
C LYS A 72 16.59 -11.69 3.22
N GLY A 73 17.30 -11.95 2.13
CA GLY A 73 18.14 -13.15 1.96
C GLY A 73 17.37 -14.41 1.58
N GLN A 74 16.10 -14.32 1.20
CA GLN A 74 15.33 -15.47 0.72
C GLN A 74 15.63 -15.74 -0.76
N LEU A 75 15.92 -17.01 -1.07
CA LEU A 75 16.16 -17.48 -2.44
C LEU A 75 14.83 -17.80 -3.12
N THR A 76 14.08 -16.75 -3.42
CA THR A 76 12.74 -16.82 -4.01
C THR A 76 12.83 -16.92 -5.53
N SER A 77 11.72 -17.25 -6.21
CA SER A 77 11.67 -17.33 -7.68
C SER A 77 12.16 -16.06 -8.38
N HIS A 78 11.98 -14.87 -7.79
CA HIS A 78 12.50 -13.61 -8.32
C HIS A 78 14.04 -13.56 -8.33
N PHE A 79 14.71 -14.14 -7.32
CA PHE A 79 16.17 -14.28 -7.30
C PHE A 79 16.64 -15.17 -8.44
N TRP A 80 16.01 -16.33 -8.63
CA TRP A 80 16.38 -17.25 -9.70
C TRP A 80 16.14 -16.66 -11.10
N ILE A 81 15.04 -15.91 -11.28
CA ILE A 81 14.77 -15.19 -12.53
C ILE A 81 15.85 -14.13 -12.80
N SER A 82 16.20 -13.32 -11.80
CA SER A 82 17.20 -12.25 -11.96
C SER A 82 18.60 -12.81 -12.18
N LEU A 83 18.94 -13.94 -11.54
CA LEU A 83 20.18 -14.67 -11.76
C LEU A 83 20.27 -15.22 -13.19
N LEU A 84 19.21 -15.89 -13.66
CA LEU A 84 19.16 -16.43 -15.02
C LEU A 84 19.27 -15.32 -16.07
N LEU A 85 18.54 -14.22 -15.88
CA LEU A 85 18.57 -13.06 -16.78
C LEU A 85 19.99 -12.46 -16.84
N THR A 86 20.63 -12.31 -15.68
CA THR A 86 22.00 -11.81 -15.61
C THR A 86 22.94 -12.71 -16.40
N PHE A 87 22.88 -14.03 -16.22
CA PHE A 87 23.72 -14.94 -17.01
C PHE A 87 23.43 -14.87 -18.52
N LEU A 88 22.16 -14.80 -18.92
CA LEU A 88 21.77 -14.80 -20.33
C LEU A 88 22.25 -13.55 -21.09
N PHE A 89 22.27 -12.39 -20.44
CA PHE A 89 22.69 -11.13 -21.09
C PHE A 89 24.16 -10.77 -20.81
N PHE A 90 24.70 -11.11 -19.64
CA PHE A 90 26.07 -10.76 -19.25
C PHE A 90 27.12 -11.68 -19.88
N ILE A 91 26.87 -13.00 -19.90
CA ILE A 91 27.84 -13.95 -20.46
C ILE A 91 28.12 -13.68 -21.95
N PRO A 92 27.11 -13.48 -22.83
CA PRO A 92 27.39 -13.18 -24.23
C PRO A 92 28.19 -11.89 -24.42
N GLY A 93 27.91 -10.85 -23.63
CA GLY A 93 28.69 -9.61 -23.65
C GLY A 93 30.13 -9.79 -23.21
N MET A 94 30.36 -10.58 -22.16
CA MET A 94 31.71 -10.96 -21.70
C MET A 94 32.49 -11.73 -22.79
N ILE A 95 31.86 -12.75 -23.39
CA ILE A 95 32.48 -13.54 -24.46
C ILE A 95 32.83 -12.64 -25.64
N TYR A 96 31.90 -11.81 -26.11
CA TYR A 96 32.14 -10.86 -27.20
C TYR A 96 33.32 -9.93 -26.88
N SER A 97 33.37 -9.38 -25.66
CA SER A 97 34.44 -8.48 -25.24
C SER A 97 35.81 -9.17 -25.26
N ILE A 98 35.90 -10.42 -24.80
CA ILE A 98 37.14 -11.21 -24.83
C ILE A 98 37.58 -11.48 -26.27
N LEU A 99 36.65 -11.87 -27.15
CA LEU A 99 36.97 -12.14 -28.55
C LEU A 99 37.50 -10.90 -29.27
N VAL A 100 36.90 -9.73 -29.02
CA VAL A 100 37.37 -8.44 -29.56
C VAL A 100 38.73 -8.05 -28.98
N VAL A 101 38.93 -8.15 -27.66
CA VAL A 101 40.22 -7.76 -27.04
C VAL A 101 41.36 -8.70 -27.41
N THR A 102 41.04 -9.92 -27.82
CA THR A 102 42.01 -10.94 -28.26
C THR A 102 42.17 -10.96 -29.79
N ASP A 103 41.61 -9.98 -30.52
CA ASP A 103 41.61 -9.92 -31.98
C ASP A 103 41.17 -11.23 -32.66
N THR A 104 40.29 -11.98 -32.01
CA THR A 104 39.78 -13.26 -32.54
C THR A 104 38.64 -13.03 -33.54
N ILE A 105 37.93 -11.90 -33.39
CA ILE A 105 36.88 -11.42 -34.30
C ILE A 105 37.09 -9.94 -34.63
#